data_AF-A0A9E4FEW1-F1
#
_entry.id   AF-A0A9E4FEW1-F1
#
_cell.length_a   1.000
_cell.length_b   1.000
_cell.length_c   1.000
_cell.angle_alpha   90.00
_cell.angle_beta   90.00
_cell.angle_gamma   90.00
#
_symmetry.space_group_name_H-M   'P 1'
#
loop_
_entity.id
_entity.type
_entity.pdbx_description
1 polymer ?
#
loop_
_entity_poly.entity_id
_entity_poly.type
_entity_poly.pdbx_seq_one_letter_code
_entity_poly.pdbx_strand_id
1 'polypeptide(L)'
;MSEITSYELVDHVAMITMNDGKANAFGPNMIAAVNSQLDRAESEAKAAVLAGRPGLFSGGFDLRVIRGDDPEASRAMSLGGARLMMRLYGHPQPLVIAATGHAV
;
A
#
# COMPACT_ATOMS: atom_id res chain seq x y z
N MET A 1 -10.74 -2.75 -14.44
CA MET A 1 -9.65 -2.04 -13.70
C MET A 1 -8.53 -3.04 -13.53
N SER A 2 -7.30 -2.72 -13.92
CA SER A 2 -6.15 -3.59 -13.67
C SER A 2 -5.90 -3.68 -12.17
N GLU A 3 -5.59 -4.88 -11.67
CA GLU A 3 -5.20 -5.08 -10.27
C GLU A 3 -3.89 -4.30 -10.00
N ILE A 4 -3.93 -3.33 -9.08
CA ILE A 4 -2.77 -2.48 -8.72
C ILE A 4 -2.00 -3.04 -7.52
N THR A 5 -2.52 -4.11 -6.92
CA THR A 5 -1.85 -4.94 -5.93
C THR A 5 -2.04 -6.40 -6.30
N SER A 6 -1.11 -7.27 -5.91
CA SER A 6 -1.27 -8.72 -5.96
C SER A 6 -1.06 -9.32 -4.58
N TYR A 7 -1.61 -10.52 -4.38
CA TYR A 7 -1.49 -11.28 -3.14
C TYR A 7 -1.10 -12.72 -3.46
N GLU A 8 -0.08 -13.22 -2.77
CA GLU A 8 0.33 -14.62 -2.82
C GLU A 8 0.55 -15.11 -1.39
N LEU A 9 -0.02 -16.27 -1.05
CA LEU A 9 0.25 -16.93 0.24
C LEU A 9 1.38 -17.95 0.03
N VAL A 10 2.55 -17.66 0.59
CA VAL A 10 3.70 -18.57 0.57
C VAL A 10 3.85 -19.19 1.96
N ASP A 11 3.50 -20.46 2.09
CA ASP A 11 3.35 -21.18 3.36
C ASP A 11 2.40 -20.49 4.34
N HIS A 12 2.94 -19.62 5.19
CA HIS A 12 2.21 -18.86 6.21
C HIS A 12 2.46 -17.35 6.10
N VAL A 13 3.05 -16.89 5.00
CA VAL A 13 3.40 -15.49 4.78
C VAL A 13 2.61 -14.93 3.60
N ALA A 14 1.86 -13.87 3.84
CA ALA A 14 1.19 -13.12 2.79
C ALA A 14 2.19 -12.19 2.08
N MET A 15 2.48 -12.45 0.81
CA MET A 15 3.25 -11.56 -0.05
C MET A 15 2.30 -10.62 -0.79
N ILE A 16 2.28 -9.36 -0.37
CA ILE A 16 1.49 -8.29 -0.97
C ILE A 16 2.42 -7.44 -1.83
N THR A 17 2.17 -7.34 -3.13
CA THR A 17 3.00 -6.52 -4.03
C THR A 17 2.18 -5.37 -4.61
N MET A 18 2.66 -4.14 -4.43
CA MET A 18 2.12 -2.95 -5.10
C MET A 18 2.72 -2.81 -6.50
N ASN A 19 1.86 -2.68 -7.52
CA ASN A 19 2.28 -2.40 -8.88
C ASN A 19 1.17 -1.69 -9.67
N ASP A 20 1.17 -0.37 -9.65
CA ASP A 20 0.30 0.45 -10.51
C ASP A 20 0.87 0.67 -11.93
N GLY A 21 1.99 0.03 -12.26
CA GLY A 21 2.75 0.23 -13.50
C GLY A 21 3.53 1.56 -13.57
N LYS A 22 3.48 2.39 -12.51
CA LYS A 22 4.02 3.75 -12.46
C LYS A 22 4.78 4.02 -11.16
N ALA A 23 4.22 4.82 -10.26
CA ALA A 23 4.90 5.37 -9.10
C ALA A 23 4.54 4.62 -7.81
N ASN A 24 3.63 3.64 -7.86
CA ASN A 24 2.97 3.09 -6.67
C ASN A 24 2.49 4.20 -5.72
N ALA A 25 1.88 5.24 -6.29
CA ALA A 25 1.51 6.42 -5.52
C ALA A 25 0.37 6.08 -4.55
N PHE A 26 0.48 6.53 -3.31
CA PHE A 26 -0.57 6.41 -2.29
C PHE A 26 -1.71 7.39 -2.54
N GLY A 27 -2.44 7.19 -3.64
CA GLY A 27 -3.75 7.76 -3.88
C GLY A 27 -4.86 6.90 -3.25
N PRO A 28 -6.13 7.36 -3.33
CA PRO A 28 -7.27 6.66 -2.75
C PRO A 28 -7.36 5.17 -3.15
N ASN A 29 -7.09 4.86 -4.42
CA ASN A 29 -7.17 3.49 -4.94
C ASN A 29 -6.08 2.58 -4.35
N MET A 30 -4.83 3.03 -4.30
CA MET A 30 -3.73 2.24 -3.74
C MET A 30 -3.93 2.03 -2.23
N ILE A 31 -4.35 3.07 -1.52
CA ILE A 31 -4.67 2.98 -0.09
C ILE A 31 -5.76 1.94 0.16
N ALA A 32 -6.86 1.98 -0.61
CA ALA A 32 -7.94 1.00 -0.48
C ALA A 32 -7.48 -0.42 -0.83
N ALA A 33 -6.71 -0.58 -1.92
CA ALA A 33 -6.20 -1.87 -2.35
C ALA A 33 -5.25 -2.51 -1.32
N VAL A 34 -4.32 -1.74 -0.75
CA VAL A 34 -3.42 -2.24 0.29
C VAL A 34 -4.20 -2.61 1.55
N ASN A 35 -5.18 -1.80 1.98
CA ASN A 35 -6.03 -2.16 3.12
C ASN A 35 -6.76 -3.49 2.91
N SER A 36 -7.34 -3.71 1.73
CA SER A 36 -8.01 -4.96 1.40
C SER A 36 -7.07 -6.17 1.43
N GLN A 37 -5.83 -6.02 1.01
CA GLN A 37 -4.85 -7.11 1.06
C GLN A 37 -4.36 -7.36 2.50
N LEU A 38 -4.26 -6.32 3.34
CA LEU A 38 -3.98 -6.46 4.77
C LEU A 38 -5.14 -7.17 5.50
N ASP A 39 -6.40 -6.85 5.17
CA ASP A 39 -7.57 -7.56 5.73
C ASP A 39 -7.48 -9.06 5.42
N ARG A 40 -7.10 -9.39 4.18
CA ARG A 40 -6.90 -10.78 3.75
C ARG A 40 -5.73 -11.45 4.49
N ALA A 41 -4.59 -10.77 4.62
CA ALA A 41 -3.43 -11.28 5.34
C ALA A 41 -3.74 -11.59 6.81
N GLU A 42 -4.49 -10.71 7.48
CA GLU A 42 -4.93 -10.91 8.86
C GLU A 42 -5.76 -12.19 9.03
N SER A 43 -6.54 -12.57 8.03
CA SER A 43 -7.35 -13.81 8.05
C SER A 43 -6.61 -15.08 7.61
N GLU A 44 -5.65 -14.98 6.68
CA GLU A 44 -5.10 -16.14 5.96
C GLU A 44 -3.65 -16.48 6.34
N ALA A 45 -2.88 -15.53 6.87
CA ALA A 45 -1.44 -15.68 7.10
C ALA A 45 -1.06 -15.57 8.59
N LYS A 46 0.21 -15.84 8.90
CA LYS A 46 0.82 -15.61 10.23
C LYS A 46 1.77 -14.41 10.22
N ALA A 47 2.16 -13.93 9.04
CA ALA A 47 2.99 -12.75 8.82
C ALA A 47 2.68 -12.17 7.44
N ALA A 48 3.04 -10.90 7.24
CA ALA A 48 2.85 -10.20 5.97
C ALA A 48 4.14 -9.54 5.47
N VAL A 49 4.30 -9.51 4.16
CA VAL A 49 5.32 -8.73 3.45
C VAL A 49 4.59 -7.75 2.53
N LEU A 50 4.92 -6.46 2.65
CA LEU A 50 4.50 -5.45 1.68
C LEU A 50 5.70 -5.07 0.82
N ALA A 51 5.60 -5.34 -0.48
CA ALA A 51 6.62 -5.05 -1.49
C ALA A 51 6.10 -4.04 -2.51
N GLY A 52 7.00 -3.33 -3.18
CA GLY A 52 6.69 -2.65 -4.44
C GLY A 52 7.20 -3.41 -5.65
N ARG A 53 7.15 -2.78 -6.82
CA ARG A 53 7.67 -3.36 -8.06
C ARG A 53 9.20 -3.23 -8.14
N PRO A 54 9.88 -3.97 -9.03
CA PRO A 54 11.33 -3.84 -9.22
C PRO A 54 11.75 -2.38 -9.46
N GLY A 55 12.69 -1.88 -8.66
CA GLY A 55 13.23 -0.52 -8.75
C GLY A 55 12.41 0.56 -8.05
N LEU A 56 11.23 0.24 -7.50
CA LEU A 56 10.36 1.21 -6.85
C LEU A 56 9.44 0.57 -5.80
N PHE A 57 9.59 0.97 -4.54
CA PHE A 57 8.60 0.71 -3.51
C PHE A 57 7.37 1.61 -3.70
N SER A 58 7.54 2.92 -3.49
CA SER A 58 6.53 3.96 -3.70
C SER A 58 7.18 5.33 -3.87
N GLY A 59 6.59 6.17 -4.73
CA GLY A 59 6.95 7.57 -4.91
C GLY A 59 6.18 8.54 -3.99
N GLY A 60 5.47 8.03 -2.98
CA GLY A 60 4.73 8.84 -2.01
C GLY A 60 3.28 9.08 -2.40
N PHE A 61 2.70 10.19 -1.94
CA PHE A 61 1.30 10.54 -2.23
C PHE A 61 1.06 10.87 -3.71
N ASP A 62 -0.19 10.70 -4.18
CA ASP A 62 -0.55 11.05 -5.55
C ASP A 62 -0.51 12.56 -5.77
N LEU A 63 0.54 13.03 -6.47
CA LEU A 63 0.76 14.44 -6.76
C LEU A 63 -0.37 15.07 -7.57
N ARG A 64 -1.18 14.29 -8.31
CA ARG A 64 -2.34 14.82 -9.03
C ARG A 64 -3.43 15.26 -8.07
N VAL A 65 -3.61 14.53 -6.97
CA VAL A 65 -4.56 14.87 -5.91
C VAL A 65 -4.03 16.07 -5.11
N ILE A 66 -2.74 16.10 -4.79
CA ILE A 66 -2.12 17.24 -4.08
C ILE A 66 -2.21 18.54 -4.88
N ARG A 67 -2.00 18.47 -6.19
CA ARG A 67 -2.00 19.64 -7.10
C ARG A 67 -3.39 19.96 -7.66
N GLY A 68 -4.41 19.19 -7.29
CA GLY A 68 -5.78 19.43 -7.70
C GLY A 68 -6.38 20.68 -7.06
N ASP A 69 -7.58 21.03 -7.50
CA ASP A 69 -8.37 22.17 -7.02
C ASP A 69 -9.40 21.78 -5.95
N ASP A 70 -9.35 20.53 -5.45
CA ASP A 70 -10.21 20.00 -4.39
C ASP A 70 -9.40 19.80 -3.08
N PRO A 71 -9.46 20.75 -2.13
CA PRO A 71 -8.78 20.64 -0.84
C PRO A 71 -9.28 19.46 0.01
N GLU A 72 -10.56 19.09 -0.11
CA GLU A 72 -11.11 17.99 0.67
C GLU A 72 -10.61 16.64 0.17
N ALA A 73 -10.45 16.46 -1.14
CA ALA A 73 -9.80 15.28 -1.71
C ALA A 73 -8.34 15.13 -1.23
N SER A 74 -7.58 16.23 -1.21
CA SER A 74 -6.21 16.25 -0.70
C SER A 74 -6.13 15.90 0.79
N ARG A 75 -7.04 16.47 1.60
CA ARG A 75 -7.16 16.18 3.03
C ARG A 75 -7.55 14.72 3.27
N ALA A 76 -8.53 14.20 2.54
CA ALA A 76 -9.00 12.83 2.65
C ALA A 76 -7.90 11.82 2.29
N MET A 77 -7.13 12.08 1.22
CA MET A 77 -5.99 11.25 0.85
C MET A 77 -4.91 11.25 1.94
N SER A 78 -4.56 12.43 2.47
CA SER A 78 -3.55 12.55 3.53
C SER A 78 -3.96 11.80 4.80
N LEU A 79 -5.21 11.94 5.23
CA LEU A 79 -5.76 11.21 6.36
C LEU A 79 -5.82 9.70 6.10
N GLY A 80 -6.21 9.28 4.91
CA GLY A 80 -6.23 7.87 4.50
C GLY A 80 -4.83 7.25 4.55
N GLY A 81 -3.82 7.96 4.03
CA GLY A 81 -2.43 7.53 4.09
C GLY A 81 -1.91 7.45 5.52
N ALA A 82 -2.17 8.46 6.35
CA ALA A 82 -1.78 8.45 7.76
C ALA A 82 -2.42 7.27 8.53
N ARG A 83 -3.70 6.97 8.28
CA ARG A 83 -4.38 5.81 8.86
C ARG A 83 -3.76 4.49 8.40
N LEU A 84 -3.42 4.37 7.11
CA LEU A 84 -2.72 3.20 6.60
C LEU A 84 -1.35 3.05 7.30
N MET A 85 -0.56 4.11 7.44
CA MET A 85 0.73 4.04 8.14
C MET A 85 0.58 3.60 9.60
N MET A 86 -0.42 4.14 10.32
CA MET A 86 -0.72 3.71 11.68
C MET A 86 -1.17 2.24 11.75
N ARG A 87 -1.91 1.77 10.75
CA ARG A 87 -2.30 0.36 10.62
C ARG A 87 -1.08 -0.54 10.39
N LEU A 88 -0.15 -0.15 9.52
CA LEU A 88 1.09 -0.89 9.29
C LEU A 88 1.95 -0.92 10.57
N TYR A 89 2.05 0.20 11.28
CA TYR A 89 2.79 0.29 12.54
C TYR A 89 2.19 -0.58 13.64
N GLY A 90 0.85 -0.61 13.74
CA GLY A 90 0.12 -1.39 14.74
C GLY A 90 -0.39 -2.74 14.23
N HIS A 91 0.17 -3.28 13.16
CA HIS A 91 -0.33 -4.51 12.55
C HIS A 91 -0.27 -5.69 13.54
N PRO A 92 -1.32 -6.52 13.66
CA PRO A 92 -1.37 -7.58 14.68
C PRO A 92 -0.43 -8.76 14.40
N GLN A 93 0.04 -8.89 13.16
CA GLN A 93 1.00 -9.90 12.73
C GLN A 93 2.37 -9.27 12.50
N PRO A 94 3.48 -10.04 12.54
CA PRO A 94 4.77 -9.57 12.02
C PRO A 94 4.63 -9.05 10.59
N LEU A 95 4.99 -7.78 10.37
CA LEU A 95 4.97 -7.12 9.07
C LEU A 95 6.39 -6.76 8.64
N VAL A 96 6.75 -7.13 7.41
CA VAL A 96 8.02 -6.76 6.79
C VAL A 96 7.75 -5.85 5.59
N ILE A 97 8.51 -4.75 5.49
CA ILE A 97 8.53 -3.92 4.28
C ILE A 97 9.70 -4.36 3.40
N ALA A 98 9.39 -4.91 2.23
CA ALA A 98 10.38 -5.19 1.20
C ALA A 98 10.53 -3.94 0.30
N ALA A 99 11.47 -3.06 0.66
CA ALA A 99 11.81 -1.88 -0.13
C ALA A 99 12.55 -2.30 -1.41
N THR A 100 11.80 -2.64 -2.46
CA THR A 100 12.29 -3.16 -3.75
C THR A 100 12.92 -2.09 -4.65
N GLY A 101 13.15 -0.89 -4.11
CA GLY A 101 13.78 0.25 -4.78
C GLY A 101 13.45 1.55 -4.06
N HIS A 102 13.26 2.63 -4.81
CA HIS A 102 13.01 3.96 -4.23
C HIS A 102 11.75 3.98 -3.35
N ALA A 103 11.87 4.63 -2.18
CA ALA A 103 10.78 4.92 -1.25
C ALA A 103 10.89 6.40 -0.87
N VAL A 104 9.91 7.21 -1.26
CA VAL A 104 9.92 8.69 -1.16
C VAL A 104 8.71 9.20 -0.41
#